data_AF-C7NT74-F1
#
_entry.id   AF-C7NT74-F1
#
_cell.length_a   1.000
_cell.length_b   1.000
_cell.length_c   1.000
_cell.angle_alpha   90.00
_cell.angle_beta   90.00
_cell.angle_gamma   90.00
#
_symmetry.space_group_name_H-M   'P 1'
#
loop_
_entity.id
_entity.type
_entity.pdbx_description
1 polymer ?
#
loop_
_entity_poly.entity_id
_entity_poly.type
_entity_poly.pdbx_seq_one_letter_code
_entity_poly.pdbx_strand_id
1 'polypeptide(L)'
;MANNDTDRRYPDEMSLDELREEIESIDRELVELIARRTYVADTIAAVKADRDLPTTDERQEQRVMDRAGANAEQFDVDANLVKAIFRLLIELNKVEQRENR
;
A
#
# COMPACT_ATOMS: atom_id res chain seq x y z
N MET A 1 -29.98 -0.20 -2.30
CA MET A 1 -29.82 1.20 -2.75
C MET A 1 -28.70 1.19 -3.76
N ALA A 2 -29.02 1.59 -4.99
CA ALA A 2 -28.11 1.54 -6.13
C ALA A 2 -26.97 2.54 -5.95
N ASN A 3 -25.73 2.07 -5.95
CA ASN A 3 -24.57 2.91 -6.23
C ASN A 3 -24.12 2.62 -7.65
N ASN A 4 -24.68 3.44 -8.54
CA ASN A 4 -24.14 3.96 -9.79
C ASN A 4 -22.80 3.39 -10.27
N ASP A 5 -22.84 2.27 -10.98
CA ASP A 5 -21.71 1.68 -11.72
C ASP A 5 -21.90 2.00 -13.23
N THR A 6 -22.17 3.27 -13.56
CA THR A 6 -22.54 3.70 -14.92
C THR A 6 -21.41 4.34 -15.71
N ASP A 7 -20.15 4.17 -15.32
CA ASP A 7 -19.02 4.76 -16.08
C ASP A 7 -17.77 3.88 -16.18
N ARG A 8 -17.87 2.58 -15.88
CA ARG A 8 -16.79 1.65 -16.23
C ARG A 8 -17.00 1.16 -17.65
N ARG A 9 -16.44 1.89 -18.62
CA ARG A 9 -16.13 1.28 -19.92
C ARG A 9 -15.23 0.07 -19.65
N TYR A 10 -15.57 -1.06 -20.24
CA TYR A 10 -14.73 -2.25 -20.09
C TYR A 10 -13.37 -1.96 -20.76
N PRO A 11 -12.23 -2.38 -20.17
CA PRO A 11 -10.91 -2.12 -20.75
C PRO A 11 -10.77 -2.53 -22.21
N ASP A 12 -11.52 -3.56 -22.63
CA ASP A 12 -11.54 -4.09 -24.00
C ASP A 12 -12.17 -3.13 -25.04
N GLU A 13 -12.87 -2.08 -24.57
CA GLU A 13 -13.53 -1.05 -25.39
C GLU A 13 -12.72 0.25 -25.44
N MET A 14 -11.62 0.34 -24.69
CA MET A 14 -10.79 1.55 -24.58
C MET A 14 -9.69 1.54 -25.66
N SER A 15 -9.38 2.73 -26.16
CA SER A 15 -8.17 2.93 -26.98
C SER A 15 -6.89 2.77 -26.14
N LEU A 16 -5.76 2.57 -26.80
CA LEU A 16 -4.46 2.48 -26.13
C LEU A 16 -4.14 3.72 -25.29
N ASP A 17 -4.53 4.91 -25.76
CA ASP A 17 -4.28 6.15 -25.05
C ASP A 17 -5.16 6.27 -23.81
N GLU A 18 -6.43 5.87 -23.88
CA GLU A 18 -7.33 5.82 -22.72
C GLU A 18 -6.87 4.80 -21.67
N LEU A 19 -6.36 3.63 -22.11
CA LEU A 19 -5.78 2.64 -21.19
C LEU A 19 -4.54 3.17 -20.47
N ARG A 20 -3.73 4.00 -21.14
CA ARG A 20 -2.57 4.65 -20.51
C ARG A 20 -2.99 5.72 -19.51
N GLU A 21 -3.99 6.52 -19.83
CA GLU A 21 -4.57 7.50 -18.91
C GLU A 21 -5.14 6.83 -17.65
N GLU A 22 -5.77 5.67 -17.80
CA GLU A 22 -6.25 4.86 -16.67
C GLU A 22 -5.09 4.39 -15.78
N ILE A 23 -4.00 3.87 -16.37
CA ILE A 23 -2.79 3.50 -15.62
C ILE A 23 -2.20 4.71 -14.89
N GLU A 24 -2.10 5.86 -15.54
CA GLU A 24 -1.61 7.08 -14.89
C GLU A 24 -2.49 7.50 -13.71
N SER A 25 -3.81 7.28 -13.79
CA SER A 25 -4.71 7.53 -12.67
C SER A 25 -4.46 6.57 -11.51
N ILE A 26 -4.34 5.28 -11.81
CA ILE A 26 -4.00 4.25 -10.82
C ILE A 26 -2.67 4.58 -10.15
N ASP A 27 -1.66 5.00 -10.91
CA ASP A 27 -0.34 5.35 -10.37
C ASP A 27 -0.41 6.53 -9.39
N ARG A 28 -1.22 7.55 -9.70
CA ARG A 28 -1.48 8.66 -8.77
C ARG A 28 -2.15 8.18 -7.48
N GLU A 29 -3.18 7.35 -7.59
CA GLU A 29 -3.87 6.78 -6.44
C GLU A 29 -2.94 5.89 -5.59
N LEU A 30 -2.06 5.12 -6.21
CA LEU A 30 -1.05 4.33 -5.51
C LEU A 30 -0.12 5.21 -4.67
N VAL A 31 0.36 6.33 -5.22
CA VAL A 31 1.19 7.28 -4.47
C VAL A 31 0.43 7.89 -3.29
N GLU A 32 -0.84 8.27 -3.48
CA GLU A 32 -1.68 8.79 -2.40
C GLU A 32 -1.89 7.76 -1.28
N LEU A 33 -2.14 6.49 -1.65
CA LEU A 33 -2.29 5.40 -0.69
C LEU A 33 -0.99 5.12 0.07
N ILE A 34 0.17 5.21 -0.60
CA ILE A 34 1.48 5.06 0.04
C ILE A 34 1.69 6.18 1.07
N ALA A 35 1.46 7.44 0.69
CA ALA A 35 1.60 8.59 1.58
C ALA A 35 0.67 8.46 2.81
N ARG A 36 -0.58 8.08 2.60
CA ARG A 36 -1.54 7.84 3.70
C ARG A 36 -1.08 6.70 4.61
N ARG A 37 -0.56 5.61 4.06
CA ARG A 37 -0.04 4.48 4.84
C ARG A 37 1.15 4.90 5.69
N THR A 38 2.06 5.69 5.13
CA THR A 38 3.22 6.24 5.84
C THR A 38 2.80 7.12 7.01
N TYR A 39 1.90 8.07 6.79
CA TYR A 39 1.39 8.94 7.85
C TYR A 39 0.80 8.16 9.06
N VAL A 40 0.05 7.08 8.78
CA VAL A 40 -0.50 6.22 9.83
C VAL A 40 0.61 5.48 10.58
N ALA A 41 1.63 4.99 9.89
CA ALA A 41 2.76 4.32 10.52
C ALA A 41 3.60 5.26 11.38
N ASP A 42 3.79 6.52 10.97
CA ASP A 42 4.42 7.56 11.78
C ASP A 42 3.62 7.86 13.04
N THR A 43 2.30 7.96 12.91
CA THR A 43 1.40 8.15 14.07
C THR A 43 1.53 6.98 15.06
N ILE A 44 1.65 5.74 14.56
CA ILE A 44 1.89 4.56 15.41
C ILE A 44 3.26 4.66 16.10
N ALA A 45 4.29 5.14 15.41
CA ALA A 45 5.62 5.33 15.99
C ALA A 45 5.61 6.35 17.13
N ALA A 46 4.91 7.48 16.96
CA ALA A 46 4.72 8.47 18.02
C ALA A 46 4.01 7.88 19.25
N VAL A 47 2.92 7.13 19.03
CA VAL A 47 2.21 6.43 20.13
C VAL A 47 3.10 5.40 20.84
N LYS A 48 3.98 4.72 20.11
CA LYS A 48 4.96 3.79 20.71
C LYS A 48 5.99 4.54 21.55
N ALA A 49 6.52 5.66 21.06
CA ALA A 49 7.48 6.49 21.79
C ALA A 49 6.89 7.04 23.10
N ASP A 50 5.65 7.55 23.06
CA ASP A 50 4.94 8.04 24.25
C ASP A 50 4.71 6.96 25.31
N ARG A 51 4.71 5.68 24.90
CA ARG A 51 4.48 4.52 25.76
C ARG A 51 5.75 3.73 26.06
N ASP A 52 6.92 4.25 25.68
CA ASP A 52 8.22 3.58 25.82
C ASP A 52 8.25 2.16 25.22
N LEU A 53 7.55 1.98 24.09
CA LEU A 53 7.47 0.73 23.36
C LEU A 53 8.52 0.66 22.25
N PRO A 54 9.08 -0.53 21.96
CA PRO A 54 10.01 -0.71 20.85
C PRO A 54 9.39 -0.30 19.51
N THR A 55 10.16 0.47 18.74
CA THR A 55 9.76 0.90 17.39
C THR A 55 9.67 -0.27 16.42
N THR A 56 10.63 -1.20 16.49
CA THR A 56 10.66 -2.42 15.68
C THR A 56 9.72 -3.47 16.28
N ASP A 57 8.84 -4.02 15.44
CA ASP A 57 7.93 -5.11 15.81
C ASP A 57 7.92 -6.13 14.67
N GLU A 58 8.83 -7.11 14.76
CA GLU A 58 8.99 -8.17 13.75
C GLU A 58 7.72 -8.99 13.57
N ARG A 59 6.91 -9.16 14.63
CA ARG A 59 5.63 -9.87 14.54
C ARG A 59 4.63 -9.07 13.71
N GLN A 60 4.60 -7.75 13.87
CA GLN A 60 3.78 -6.89 13.02
C GLN A 60 4.26 -6.89 11.58
N GLU A 61 5.56 -6.87 11.32
CA GLU A 61 6.12 -6.98 9.97
C GLU A 61 5.71 -8.29 9.30
N GLN A 62 5.82 -9.42 10.00
CA GLN A 62 5.35 -10.71 9.49
C GLN A 62 3.85 -10.68 9.17
N ARG A 63 3.01 -10.13 10.06
CA ARG A 63 1.56 -9.99 9.80
C ARG A 63 1.26 -9.12 8.57
N VAL A 64 2.06 -8.09 8.30
CA VAL A 64 1.93 -7.26 7.10
C VAL A 64 2.26 -8.10 5.86
N MET A 65 3.31 -8.91 5.90
CA MET A 65 3.73 -9.79 4.81
C MET A 65 2.76 -10.94 4.55
N ASP A 66 2.13 -11.48 5.59
CA ASP A 66 1.11 -12.52 5.47
C ASP A 66 -0.13 -11.97 4.76
N ARG A 67 -0.59 -10.77 5.15
CA ARG A 67 -1.71 -10.09 4.47
C ARG A 67 -1.37 -9.75 3.01
N ALA A 68 -0.14 -9.33 2.73
CA ALA A 68 0.31 -9.05 1.37
C ALA A 68 0.26 -10.32 0.49
N GLY A 69 0.66 -11.47 1.04
CA GLY A 69 0.54 -12.76 0.36
C GLY A 69 -0.91 -13.18 0.10
N ALA A 70 -1.76 -13.11 1.12
CA ALA A 70 -3.17 -13.48 0.99
C ALA A 70 -3.91 -12.59 -0.02
N ASN A 71 -3.63 -11.29 -0.04
CA ASN A 71 -4.20 -10.38 -1.04
C ASN A 71 -3.68 -10.70 -2.45
N ALA A 72 -2.40 -11.03 -2.60
CA ALA A 72 -1.85 -11.38 -3.90
C ALA A 72 -2.56 -12.61 -4.50
N GLU A 73 -2.78 -13.64 -3.68
CA GLU A 73 -3.56 -14.83 -4.06
C GLU A 73 -5.00 -14.46 -4.43
N GLN A 74 -5.65 -13.59 -3.65
CA GLN A 74 -7.03 -13.16 -3.91
C GLN A 74 -7.18 -12.43 -5.26
N PHE A 75 -6.19 -11.63 -5.66
CA PHE A 75 -6.20 -10.85 -6.89
C PHE A 75 -5.46 -11.54 -8.06
N ASP A 76 -5.07 -12.81 -7.90
CA ASP A 76 -4.37 -13.62 -8.90
C ASP A 76 -3.08 -12.97 -9.44
N VAL A 77 -2.30 -12.37 -8.53
CA VAL A 77 -1.00 -11.76 -8.83
C VAL A 77 0.13 -12.48 -8.09
N ASP A 78 1.36 -12.39 -8.60
CA ASP A 78 2.51 -13.07 -8.00
C ASP A 78 2.77 -12.59 -6.55
N ALA A 79 2.63 -13.51 -5.61
CA ALA A 79 2.78 -13.22 -4.19
C ALA A 79 4.19 -12.76 -3.80
N ASN A 80 5.24 -13.19 -4.51
CA ASN A 80 6.60 -12.75 -4.23
C ASN A 80 6.83 -11.31 -4.66
N LEU A 81 6.26 -10.90 -5.81
CA LEU A 81 6.31 -9.52 -6.29
C LEU A 81 5.54 -8.57 -5.36
N VAL A 82 4.32 -8.93 -4.97
CA VAL A 82 3.53 -8.14 -4.02
C VAL A 82 4.27 -8.03 -2.67
N LYS A 83 4.80 -9.14 -2.15
CA LYS A 83 5.62 -9.13 -0.94
C LYS A 83 6.87 -8.25 -1.09
N ALA A 84 7.51 -8.20 -2.25
CA ALA A 84 8.65 -7.33 -2.49
C ALA A 84 8.27 -5.84 -2.38
N ILE A 85 7.14 -5.43 -2.94
CA ILE A 85 6.60 -4.06 -2.79
C ILE A 85 6.35 -3.75 -1.30
N PHE A 86 5.71 -4.67 -0.57
CA PHE A 86 5.44 -4.47 0.85
C PHE A 86 6.71 -4.39 1.71
N ARG A 87 7.79 -5.08 1.34
CA ARG A 87 9.10 -4.90 1.99
C ARG A 87 9.61 -3.47 1.80
N LEU A 88 9.54 -2.93 0.58
CA LEU A 88 9.92 -1.53 0.33
C LEU A 88 9.08 -0.56 1.15
N LEU A 89 7.76 -0.79 1.27
CA LEU A 89 6.89 0.05 2.09
C LEU A 89 7.19 -0.03 3.60
N ILE A 90 7.62 -1.20 4.10
CA ILE A 90 8.09 -1.34 5.49
C ILE A 90 9.40 -0.57 5.68
N GLU A 91 10.35 -0.73 4.75
CA GLU A 91 11.66 -0.07 4.85
C GLU A 91 11.56 1.45 4.73
N LEU A 92 10.69 1.98 3.85
CA LEU A 92 10.41 3.42 3.76
C LEU A 92 10.07 4.01 5.14
N ASN A 93 9.15 3.36 5.86
CA ASN A 93 8.71 3.80 7.17
C ASN A 93 9.81 3.68 8.24
N LYS A 94 10.69 2.68 8.13
CA LYS A 94 11.85 2.55 9.04
C LYS A 94 12.87 3.65 8.82
N VAL A 95 13.08 4.08 7.58
CA VAL A 95 14.00 5.18 7.24
C VAL A 95 13.46 6.50 7.80
N GLU A 96 12.19 6.83 7.53
CA GLU A 96 11.57 8.06 8.04
C GLU A 96 11.57 8.13 9.57
N GLN A 97 11.34 6.99 10.25
CA GLN A 97 11.45 6.91 11.71
C GLN A 97 12.88 7.06 12.27
N ARG A 98 13.92 6.83 11.46
CA ARG A 98 15.31 7.07 11.88
C ARG A 98 15.70 8.53 11.72
N GLU A 99 15.20 9.19 10.69
CA GLU A 99 15.46 10.61 10.41
C GLU A 99 14.73 11.54 11.38
N ASN A 100 13.56 11.13 11.89
CA ASN A 100 12.73 11.91 12.81
C ASN A 100 13.05 11.67 14.31
N ARG A 101 14.17 11.02 14.65
CA ARG A 101 14.66 10.83 16.03
C ARG A 101 15.75 11.82 16.38
#